data_AF-A0A2K8WVT5-F1
#
_entry.id   AF-A0A2K8WVT5-F1
#
_cell.length_a   1.000
_cell.length_b   1.000
_cell.length_c   1.000
_cell.angle_alpha   90.00
_cell.angle_beta   90.00
_cell.angle_gamma   90.00
#
_symmetry.space_group_name_H-M   'P 1'
#
loop_
_entity.id
_entity.type
_entity.pdbx_description
1 polymer ?
#
loop_
_entity_poly.entity_id
_entity_poly.type
_entity_poly.pdbx_seq_one_letter_code
_entity_poly.pdbx_strand_id
1 'polypeptide(L)'
;MHWPYGTIVMLLSISGILILYPLRFYFITEKSTMDYVKLALVVLWCLNYLTKVFHLYQLPLFFNIVLLLLFIWWFINEGGTGLSFRNIKIKGVLKLFYIAIVIFAFGCIVLGALFKIQHWPYSNLLFVIGVTLTSILVTVDHFVRA
;
A
#
# COMPACT_ATOMS: atom_id res chain seq x y z
N MET A 1 18.66 -8.31 -14.39
CA MET A 1 18.70 -7.60 -15.69
C MET A 1 18.29 -6.16 -15.46
N HIS A 2 19.16 -5.20 -15.77
CA HIS A 2 18.87 -3.78 -15.61
C HIS A 2 18.11 -3.34 -16.87
N TRP A 3 16.81 -3.05 -16.74
CA TRP A 3 16.04 -2.58 -17.88
C TRP A 3 16.54 -1.17 -18.25
N PRO A 4 16.96 -0.93 -19.51
CA PRO A 4 17.68 0.28 -19.91
C PRO A 4 16.89 1.58 -19.67
N TYR A 5 15.55 1.51 -19.60
CA TYR A 5 14.68 2.67 -19.36
C TYR A 5 14.01 2.65 -17.97
N GLY A 6 14.39 1.73 -17.09
CA GLY A 6 13.74 1.57 -15.78
C GLY A 6 13.79 2.83 -14.93
N THR A 7 14.96 3.47 -14.84
CA THR A 7 15.13 4.69 -14.06
C THR A 7 14.28 5.85 -14.60
N ILE A 8 14.18 5.99 -15.93
CA ILE A 8 13.40 7.05 -16.58
C ILE A 8 11.90 6.86 -16.31
N VAL A 9 11.40 5.65 -16.51
CA VAL A 9 9.98 5.33 -16.25
C VAL A 9 9.63 5.52 -14.77
N MET A 10 10.53 5.14 -13.86
CA MET A 10 10.35 5.36 -12.43
C MET A 10 10.30 6.85 -12.07
N LEU A 11 11.21 7.67 -12.59
CA LEU A 11 11.21 9.12 -12.37
C LEU A 11 9.95 9.80 -12.92
N LEU A 12 9.49 9.39 -14.11
CA LEU A 12 8.22 9.86 -14.68
C LEU A 12 7.02 9.49 -13.81
N SER A 13 7.01 8.27 -13.27
CA SER A 13 5.93 7.79 -12.41
C SER A 13 5.88 8.58 -11.10
N ILE A 14 7.04 8.84 -10.49
CA ILE A 14 7.14 9.56 -9.21
C ILE A 14 6.81 11.03 -9.37
N SER A 15 7.31 11.69 -10.41
CA SER A 15 6.93 13.07 -10.71
C SER A 15 5.43 13.20 -10.97
N GLY A 16 4.83 12.25 -11.71
CA GLY A 16 3.39 12.17 -11.90
C GLY A 16 2.62 12.07 -10.58
N ILE A 17 2.99 11.14 -9.69
CA ILE A 17 2.33 10.97 -8.39
C ILE A 17 2.47 12.22 -7.51
N LEU A 18 3.66 12.84 -7.51
CA LEU A 18 3.96 14.04 -6.73
C LEU A 18 3.13 15.25 -7.17
N ILE A 19 2.68 15.29 -8.43
CA ILE A 19 1.82 16.34 -8.97
C ILE A 19 0.34 16.00 -8.76
N LEU A 20 -0.07 14.78 -9.13
CA LEU A 20 -1.47 14.37 -9.13
C LEU A 20 -2.05 14.26 -7.72
N TYR A 21 -1.27 13.80 -6.74
CA TYR A 21 -1.79 13.57 -5.39
C TYR A 21 -2.09 14.87 -4.63
N PRO A 22 -1.21 15.89 -4.61
CA PRO A 22 -1.54 17.19 -4.04
C PRO A 22 -2.68 17.88 -4.79
N LEU A 23 -2.76 17.72 -6.11
CA LEU A 23 -3.86 18.25 -6.91
C LEU A 23 -5.20 17.63 -6.48
N ARG A 24 -5.26 16.31 -6.28
CA ARG A 24 -6.43 15.63 -5.70
C ARG A 24 -6.77 16.19 -4.31
N PHE A 25 -5.76 16.39 -3.45
CA PHE A 25 -5.96 16.90 -2.10
C PHE A 25 -6.51 18.34 -2.08
N TYR A 26 -6.18 19.15 -3.09
CA TYR A 26 -6.70 20.52 -3.22
C TYR A 26 -8.22 20.55 -3.46
N PHE A 27 -8.76 19.58 -4.20
CA PHE A 27 -10.19 19.50 -4.50
C PHE A 27 -11.06 18.98 -3.33
N ILE A 28 -10.45 18.59 -2.21
CA ILE A 28 -11.18 18.14 -1.02
C ILE A 28 -11.61 19.36 -0.21
N THR A 29 -12.93 19.55 -0.05
CA THR A 29 -13.56 20.72 0.60
C THR A 29 -13.45 20.68 2.13
N GLU A 30 -13.68 19.52 2.73
CA GLU A 30 -13.56 19.31 4.18
C GLU A 30 -12.36 18.40 4.46
N LYS A 31 -11.25 18.98 4.94
CA LYS A 31 -10.01 18.26 5.13
C LYS A 31 -9.97 17.63 6.51
N SER A 32 -10.03 16.31 6.57
CA SER A 32 -9.82 15.56 7.81
C SER A 32 -8.32 15.51 8.14
N THR A 33 -7.98 15.33 9.43
CA THR A 33 -6.60 15.06 9.87
C THR A 33 -5.99 13.87 9.13
N MET A 34 -6.84 12.92 8.72
CA MET A 34 -6.42 11.73 8.00
C MET A 34 -5.98 12.00 6.55
N ASP A 35 -6.54 13.01 5.89
CA ASP A 35 -6.18 13.34 4.51
C ASP A 35 -4.77 13.95 4.45
N TYR A 36 -4.38 14.70 5.49
CA TYR A 36 -3.02 15.20 5.65
C TYR A 36 -2.01 14.06 5.90
N VAL A 37 -2.35 13.07 6.73
CA VAL A 37 -1.51 11.90 6.97
C VAL A 37 -1.27 11.13 5.68
N LYS A 38 -2.30 10.91 4.86
CA LYS A 38 -2.17 10.25 3.56
C LYS A 38 -1.30 11.05 2.58
N LEU A 39 -1.46 12.37 2.52
CA LEU A 39 -0.61 13.23 1.71
C LEU A 39 0.86 13.16 2.16
N ALA A 40 1.10 13.23 3.47
CA ALA A 40 2.44 13.11 4.03
C ALA A 40 3.07 11.75 3.68
N LEU A 41 2.31 10.64 3.80
CA LEU A 41 2.75 9.31 3.40
C LEU A 41 3.18 9.26 1.93
N VAL A 42 2.35 9.77 1.03
CA VAL A 42 2.65 9.75 -0.42
C VAL A 42 3.87 10.61 -0.76
N VAL A 43 3.92 11.84 -0.24
CA VAL A 43 5.04 12.76 -0.51
C VAL A 43 6.35 12.21 0.06
N LEU A 44 6.35 11.72 1.31
CA LEU A 44 7.54 11.15 1.94
C LEU A 44 7.99 9.87 1.23
N TRP A 45 7.06 9.06 0.72
CA TRP A 45 7.40 7.86 -0.05
C TRP A 45 8.07 8.22 -1.38
N CYS A 46 7.55 9.22 -2.10
CA CYS A 46 8.17 9.76 -3.31
C CYS A 46 9.57 10.33 -3.02
N LEU A 47 9.74 11.10 -1.95
CA LEU A 47 11.03 11.65 -1.54
C LEU A 47 12.03 10.56 -1.16
N ASN A 48 11.61 9.55 -0.39
CA ASN A 48 12.45 8.39 -0.05
C ASN A 48 12.98 7.70 -1.31
N TYR A 49 12.12 7.55 -2.32
CA TYR A 49 12.53 6.94 -3.57
C TYR A 49 13.54 7.81 -4.34
N LEU A 50 13.30 9.12 -4.45
CA LEU A 50 14.23 10.03 -5.10
C LEU A 50 15.61 9.98 -4.45
N THR A 51 15.69 9.93 -3.11
CA THR A 51 16.99 9.79 -2.41
C THR A 51 17.73 8.49 -2.76
N LYS A 52 17.00 7.39 -3.01
CA LYS A 52 17.59 6.11 -3.46
C LYS A 52 18.14 6.21 -4.89
N VAL A 53 17.42 6.87 -5.80
CA VAL A 53 17.84 7.04 -7.19
C VAL A 53 19.07 7.95 -7.31
N PHE A 54 19.11 9.05 -6.57
CA PHE A 54 20.24 9.99 -6.58
C PHE A 54 21.42 9.54 -5.71
N HIS A 55 21.35 8.33 -5.11
CA HIS A 55 22.38 7.79 -4.21
C HIS A 55 22.79 8.77 -3.08
N LEU A 56 21.85 9.60 -2.61
CA LEU A 56 22.09 10.54 -1.52
C LEU A 56 22.27 9.75 -0.21
N TYR A 57 23.48 9.76 0.34
CA TYR A 57 23.86 8.97 1.51
C TYR A 57 23.11 9.45 2.78
N GLN A 58 22.80 8.51 3.69
CA GLN A 58 22.19 8.65 5.05
C GLN A 58 20.74 9.12 5.20
N LEU A 59 20.15 9.89 4.26
CA LEU A 59 18.74 10.29 4.34
C LEU A 59 17.67 9.16 4.28
N PRO A 60 17.90 7.98 3.67
CA PRO A 60 16.85 6.96 3.52
C PRO A 60 16.32 6.41 4.86
N LEU A 61 17.16 6.33 5.89
CA LEU A 61 16.77 5.79 7.20
C LEU A 61 15.74 6.67 7.90
N PHE A 62 15.99 7.98 7.96
CA PHE A 62 15.07 8.95 8.55
C PHE A 62 13.69 8.88 7.89
N PHE A 63 13.66 8.94 6.55
CA PHE A 63 12.40 8.84 5.81
C PHE A 63 11.66 7.53 6.04
N ASN A 64 12.38 6.39 6.11
CA ASN A 64 11.75 5.10 6.39
C ASN A 64 11.13 5.02 7.79
N ILE A 65 11.80 5.58 8.81
CA ILE A 65 11.27 5.60 10.19
C ILE A 65 10.02 6.47 10.27
N VAL A 66 10.05 7.68 9.70
CA VAL A 66 8.89 8.57 9.68
C VAL A 66 7.73 7.95 8.90
N LEU A 67 8.00 7.34 7.74
CA LEU A 67 7.00 6.61 6.97
C LEU A 67 6.35 5.49 7.78
N LEU A 68 7.15 4.73 8.54
CA LEU A 68 6.66 3.63 9.37
C LEU A 68 5.75 4.14 10.48
N LEU A 69 6.12 5.23 11.17
CA LEU A 69 5.29 5.84 12.21
C LEU A 69 3.95 6.35 11.65
N LEU A 70 3.98 7.06 10.52
CA LEU A 70 2.76 7.54 9.86
C LEU A 70 1.90 6.39 9.34
N PHE A 71 2.52 5.31 8.87
CA PHE A 71 1.80 4.13 8.41
C PHE A 71 1.08 3.43 9.56
N ILE A 72 1.72 3.28 10.73
CA ILE A 72 1.07 2.73 11.93
C ILE A 72 -0.11 3.61 12.34
N TRP A 73 0.07 4.94 12.36
CA TRP A 73 -1.00 5.88 12.70
C TRP A 73 -2.20 5.76 11.74
N TRP A 74 -1.93 5.71 10.44
CA TRP A 74 -2.95 5.52 9.41
C TRP A 74 -3.67 4.17 9.59
N PHE A 75 -2.91 3.10 9.82
CA PHE A 75 -3.44 1.75 9.98
C PHE A 75 -4.35 1.60 11.20
N ILE A 76 -4.04 2.24 12.32
CA ILE A 76 -4.89 2.20 13.53
C ILE A 76 -6.24 2.89 13.27
N ASN A 77 -6.22 4.06 12.62
CA ASN A 77 -7.41 4.89 12.48
C ASN A 77 -8.33 4.47 11.32
N GLU A 78 -7.78 4.08 10.17
CA GLU A 78 -8.58 3.67 8.99
C GLU A 78 -8.48 2.17 8.68
N GLY A 79 -7.33 1.54 8.97
CA GLY A 79 -7.17 0.10 8.79
C GLY A 79 -8.13 -0.71 9.68
N GLY A 80 -8.40 -0.23 10.90
CA GLY A 80 -9.35 -0.85 11.82
C GLY A 80 -10.81 -0.83 11.33
N THR A 81 -11.22 0.20 10.58
CA THR A 81 -12.59 0.29 10.04
C THR A 81 -12.77 -0.58 8.79
N GLY A 82 -11.74 -0.71 7.95
CA GLY A 82 -11.78 -1.56 6.75
C GLY A 82 -11.86 -3.06 7.05
N LEU A 83 -11.26 -3.51 8.17
CA LEU A 83 -11.31 -4.90 8.63
C LEU A 83 -12.59 -5.25 9.43
N SER A 84 -13.57 -4.35 9.51
CA SER A 84 -14.85 -4.66 10.15
C SER A 84 -15.66 -5.65 9.30
N PHE A 85 -15.47 -6.95 9.60
CA PHE A 85 -16.28 -8.07 9.10
C PHE A 85 -17.75 -8.04 9.60
N ARG A 86 -18.10 -7.01 10.39
CA ARG A 86 -19.38 -6.91 11.12
C ARG A 86 -20.57 -6.60 10.21
N ASN A 87 -20.35 -5.97 9.04
CA ASN A 87 -21.42 -5.52 8.14
C ASN A 87 -21.63 -6.41 6.90
N ILE A 88 -20.97 -7.57 6.79
CA ILE A 88 -21.12 -8.45 5.62
C ILE A 88 -22.45 -9.23 5.72
N LYS A 89 -23.44 -8.86 4.89
CA LYS A 89 -24.74 -9.56 4.73
C LYS A 89 -24.61 -10.82 3.85
N ILE A 90 -23.73 -11.76 4.20
CA ILE A 90 -23.51 -13.00 3.44
C ILE A 90 -23.91 -14.23 4.27
N LYS A 91 -24.49 -15.25 3.61
CA LYS A 91 -24.82 -16.56 4.21
C LYS A 91 -23.58 -17.20 4.87
N GLY A 92 -23.78 -17.89 6.01
CA GLY A 92 -22.68 -18.34 6.88
C GLY A 92 -21.54 -19.10 6.20
N VAL A 93 -21.84 -20.02 5.26
CA VAL A 93 -20.82 -20.81 4.55
C VAL A 93 -19.95 -19.94 3.63
N LEU A 94 -20.57 -19.05 2.85
CA LEU A 94 -19.85 -18.13 1.95
C LEU A 94 -19.01 -17.11 2.74
N LYS A 95 -19.48 -16.70 3.93
CA LYS A 95 -18.72 -15.83 4.84
C LYS A 95 -17.43 -16.51 5.31
N LEU A 96 -17.46 -17.80 5.63
CA LEU A 96 -16.27 -18.56 6.03
C LEU A 96 -15.24 -18.61 4.89
N PHE A 97 -15.69 -18.92 3.66
CA PHE A 97 -14.83 -18.92 2.48
C PHE A 97 -14.20 -17.54 2.24
N TYR A 98 -14.99 -16.47 2.32
CA TYR A 98 -14.49 -15.11 2.15
C TYR A 98 -13.40 -14.76 3.18
N ILE A 99 -13.63 -15.07 4.47
CA ILE A 99 -12.65 -14.82 5.53
C ILE A 99 -11.37 -15.63 5.30
N ALA A 100 -11.48 -16.90 4.89
CA ALA A 100 -10.33 -17.73 4.59
C ALA A 100 -9.48 -17.15 3.45
N ILE A 101 -10.10 -16.65 2.38
CA ILE A 101 -9.40 -16.03 1.25
C ILE A 101 -8.74 -14.72 1.67
N VAL A 102 -9.39 -13.90 2.52
CA VAL A 102 -8.81 -12.66 3.06
C VAL A 102 -7.55 -12.96 3.89
N ILE A 103 -7.63 -13.93 4.81
CA ILE A 103 -6.49 -14.33 5.65
C ILE A 103 -5.36 -14.87 4.78
N PHE A 104 -5.69 -15.70 3.79
CA PHE A 104 -4.71 -16.24 2.85
C PHE A 104 -4.01 -15.13 2.04
N ALA A 105 -4.78 -14.19 1.48
CA ALA A 105 -4.23 -13.06 0.72
C ALA A 105 -3.27 -12.22 1.57
N PHE A 106 -3.67 -11.88 2.79
CA PHE A 106 -2.85 -11.13 3.72
C PHE A 106 -1.59 -11.91 4.13
N GLY A 107 -1.73 -13.21 4.38
CA GLY A 107 -0.62 -14.13 4.66
C GLY A 107 0.40 -14.16 3.52
N CYS A 108 -0.04 -14.22 2.25
CA CYS A 108 0.84 -14.15 1.09
C CYS A 108 1.60 -12.83 1.01
N ILE A 109 0.98 -11.70 1.35
CA ILE A 109 1.68 -10.40 1.36
C ILE A 109 2.78 -10.40 2.43
N VAL A 110 2.45 -10.82 3.67
CA VAL A 110 3.39 -10.81 4.80
C VAL A 110 4.54 -11.79 4.56
N LEU A 111 4.24 -13.03 4.16
CA LEU A 111 5.25 -14.04 3.86
C LEU A 111 6.09 -13.65 2.64
N GLY A 112 5.48 -13.03 1.63
CA GLY A 112 6.19 -12.55 0.44
C GLY A 112 7.19 -11.46 0.79
N ALA A 113 6.81 -10.53 1.67
CA ALA A 113 7.70 -9.51 2.20
C ALA A 113 8.84 -10.11 3.04
N LEU A 114 8.52 -11.07 3.92
CA LEU A 114 9.52 -11.77 4.74
C LEU A 114 10.55 -12.52 3.89
N PHE A 115 10.08 -13.31 2.92
CA PHE A 115 10.94 -14.06 2.00
C PHE A 115 11.76 -13.15 1.09
N LYS A 116 11.30 -11.93 0.82
CA LYS A 116 12.06 -10.93 0.08
C LYS A 116 13.27 -10.45 0.87
N ILE A 117 13.13 -10.28 2.19
CA ILE A 117 14.24 -9.96 3.10
C ILE A 117 15.23 -11.13 3.17
N GLN A 118 14.73 -12.36 3.12
CA GLN A 118 15.55 -13.57 3.09
C GLN A 118 16.14 -13.91 1.71
N HIS A 119 15.97 -13.04 0.70
CA HIS A 119 16.44 -13.24 -0.67
C HIS A 119 15.93 -14.52 -1.37
N TRP A 120 14.75 -15.02 -0.96
CA TRP A 120 14.17 -16.21 -1.56
C TRP A 120 13.70 -15.94 -3.00
N PRO A 121 13.95 -16.84 -3.97
CA PRO A 121 13.76 -16.57 -5.40
C PRO A 121 12.29 -16.29 -5.78
N TYR A 122 11.34 -16.92 -5.10
CA TYR A 122 9.90 -16.78 -5.38
C TYR A 122 9.21 -15.71 -4.53
N SER A 123 9.96 -14.94 -3.73
CA SER A 123 9.40 -13.90 -2.85
C SER A 123 8.58 -12.86 -3.59
N ASN A 124 9.10 -12.33 -4.70
CA ASN A 124 8.41 -11.34 -5.52
C ASN A 124 7.10 -11.89 -6.09
N LEU A 125 7.09 -13.15 -6.55
CA LEU A 125 5.91 -13.79 -7.11
C LEU A 125 4.82 -13.96 -6.04
N LEU A 126 5.21 -14.46 -4.86
CA LEU A 126 4.30 -14.64 -3.73
C LEU A 126 3.69 -13.31 -3.27
N PHE A 127 4.50 -12.26 -3.22
CA PHE A 127 4.05 -10.91 -2.89
C PHE A 127 3.05 -10.37 -3.92
N VAL A 128 3.33 -10.53 -5.22
CA VAL A 128 2.43 -10.09 -6.30
C VAL A 128 1.10 -10.82 -6.27
N ILE A 129 1.09 -12.12 -6.00
CA ILE A 129 -0.16 -12.90 -5.83
C ILE A 129 -0.98 -12.32 -4.68
N GLY A 130 -0.35 -12.10 -3.52
CA GLY A 130 -1.03 -11.54 -2.35
C GLY A 130 -1.69 -10.19 -2.65
N VAL A 131 -0.94 -9.25 -3.24
CA VAL A 131 -1.44 -7.92 -3.59
C VAL A 131 -2.57 -7.97 -4.62
N THR A 132 -2.43 -8.82 -5.65
CA THR A 132 -3.45 -8.98 -6.69
C THR A 132 -4.75 -9.53 -6.10
N LEU A 133 -4.65 -10.54 -5.25
CA LEU A 133 -5.80 -11.14 -4.59
C LEU A 133 -6.50 -10.14 -3.66
N THR A 134 -5.75 -9.37 -2.88
CA THR A 134 -6.32 -8.29 -2.06
C THR A 134 -7.00 -7.22 -2.90
N SER A 135 -6.43 -6.81 -4.04
CA SER A 135 -7.06 -5.84 -4.94
C SER A 135 -8.41 -6.33 -5.47
N ILE A 136 -8.50 -7.61 -5.85
CA ILE A 136 -9.75 -8.24 -6.29
C ILE A 136 -10.76 -8.26 -5.15
N LEU A 137 -10.34 -8.70 -3.95
CA LEU A 137 -11.21 -8.78 -2.77
C LEU A 137 -11.78 -7.42 -2.37
N VAL A 138 -10.97 -6.36 -2.39
CA VAL A 138 -11.43 -4.99 -2.07
C VAL A 138 -12.43 -4.50 -3.11
N THR A 139 -12.20 -4.80 -4.39
CA THR A 139 -13.13 -4.45 -5.47
C THR A 139 -14.46 -5.17 -5.28
N VAL A 140 -14.44 -6.49 -5.01
CA VAL A 140 -15.64 -7.28 -4.74
C VAL A 140 -16.34 -6.79 -3.48
N ASP A 141 -15.60 -6.51 -2.41
CA ASP A 141 -16.17 -5.99 -1.15
C ASP A 141 -16.88 -4.66 -1.36
N HIS A 142 -16.33 -3.76 -2.20
CA HIS A 142 -16.98 -2.51 -2.57
C HIS A 142 -18.34 -2.74 -3.24
N PHE A 143 -18.45 -3.67 -4.19
CA PHE A 143 -19.71 -4.00 -4.86
C PHE A 143 -20.70 -4.78 -3.99
N VAL A 144 -20.21 -5.57 -3.03
CA VAL A 144 -21.06 -6.38 -2.14
C VAL A 144 -21.58 -5.59 -0.94
N ARG A 145 -20.88 -4.53 -0.53
CA ARG A 145 -21.31 -3.62 0.56
C ARG A 145 -22.15 -2.44 0.09
N ALA A 146 -22.06 -2.04 -1.18
CA ALA A 146 -22.93 -1.05 -1.81
C ALA A 146 -24.35 -1.59 -1.99
#